data_AF-A0A967TL66-F1
#
_entry.id   AF-A0A967TL66-F1
#
_cell.length_a   1.000
_cell.length_b   1.000
_cell.length_c   1.000
_cell.angle_alpha   90.00
_cell.angle_beta   90.00
_cell.angle_gamma   90.00
#
_symmetry.space_group_name_H-M   'P 1'
#
loop_
_entity.id
_entity.type
_entity.pdbx_description
1 polymer ?
#
loop_
_entity_poly.entity_id
_entity_poly.type
_entity_poly.pdbx_seq_one_letter_code
_entity_poly.pdbx_strand_id
1 'polypeptide(L)'
;LKEGTNAYTCLPTPAMLSGNAPMCMDAEWMKWADAWANRKPYAAATLGISYMLLGDEGASNIDPYAEGPTEDNEWIEEGAHLMILAPAALLEGFPTDPDNGGPYLMWKGTPY
;
A
#
# COMPACT_ATOMS: atom_id res chain seq x y z
N LEU A 1 2.37 21.69 -4.76
CA LEU A 1 2.99 21.04 -3.59
C LEU A 1 4.10 21.95 -3.06
N LYS A 2 4.35 21.98 -1.74
CA LYS A 2 5.46 22.70 -1.12
C LYS A 2 6.42 21.68 -0.53
N GLU A 3 7.72 21.97 -0.57
CA GLU A 3 8.72 21.13 0.06
C GLU A 3 8.50 21.09 1.58
N GLY A 4 8.44 19.88 2.13
CA GLY A 4 8.34 19.62 3.56
C GLY A 4 9.72 19.50 4.22
N THR A 5 9.74 19.42 5.54
CA THR A 5 10.96 19.17 6.33
C THR A 5 11.03 17.74 6.87
N ASN A 6 9.98 16.95 6.67
CA ASN A 6 9.96 15.51 6.93
C ASN A 6 10.26 14.79 5.61
N ALA A 7 11.01 13.69 5.66
CA ALA A 7 11.48 12.95 4.48
C ALA A 7 10.38 12.19 3.70
N TYR A 8 9.14 12.66 3.79
CA TYR A 8 7.98 12.10 3.12
C TYR A 8 7.72 12.82 1.79
N THR A 9 7.38 12.03 0.78
CA THR A 9 6.87 12.53 -0.50
C THR A 9 5.37 12.29 -0.53
N CYS A 10 4.59 13.37 -0.58
CA CYS A 10 3.14 13.30 -0.69
C CYS A 10 2.70 13.42 -2.14
N LEU A 11 1.91 12.45 -2.58
CA LEU A 11 1.35 12.36 -3.91
C LEU A 11 -0.17 12.64 -3.82
N PRO A 12 -0.75 13.34 -4.82
CA PRO A 12 -2.19 13.19 -5.06
C PRO A 12 -2.50 11.73 -5.42
N THR A 13 -3.76 11.39 -5.69
CA THR A 13 -4.11 10.06 -6.24
C THR A 13 -3.14 9.70 -7.38
N PRO A 14 -2.33 8.63 -7.21
CA PRO A 14 -1.46 8.16 -8.29
C PRO A 14 -2.30 7.84 -9.53
N ALA A 15 -1.79 8.15 -10.72
CA ALA A 15 -2.56 7.98 -11.97
C ALA A 15 -2.98 6.52 -12.28
N MET A 16 -2.36 5.57 -11.59
CA MET A 16 -2.61 4.13 -11.64
C MET A 16 -3.70 3.66 -10.67
N LEU A 17 -4.16 4.54 -9.79
CA LEU A 17 -5.30 4.30 -8.90
C LEU A 17 -6.50 5.11 -9.36
N SER A 18 -7.69 4.56 -9.18
CA SER A 18 -8.95 5.27 -9.38
C SER A 18 -9.35 6.00 -8.09
N GLY A 19 -10.14 7.08 -8.22
CA GLY A 19 -10.75 7.74 -7.07
C GLY A 19 -9.84 8.71 -6.30
N ASN A 20 -10.21 9.01 -5.05
CA ASN A 20 -9.44 9.84 -4.13
C ASN A 20 -8.59 9.00 -3.18
N ALA A 21 -7.32 8.80 -3.55
CA ALA A 21 -6.35 8.04 -2.78
C ALA A 21 -5.04 8.83 -2.57
N PRO A 22 -5.07 10.04 -1.97
CA PRO A 22 -3.86 10.79 -1.69
C PRO A 22 -3.05 10.10 -0.59
N MET A 23 -1.75 9.99 -0.81
CA MET A 23 -0.85 9.23 0.06
C MET A 23 0.48 9.94 0.25
N CYS A 24 1.11 9.72 1.40
CA CYS A 24 2.47 10.18 1.65
C CYS A 24 3.35 9.00 1.98
N MET A 25 4.51 8.95 1.34
CA MET A 25 5.43 7.83 1.38
C MET A 25 6.79 8.27 1.88
N ASP A 26 7.40 7.49 2.76
CA ASP A 26 8.82 7.65 3.06
C ASP A 26 9.72 7.11 1.92
N ALA A 27 11.03 7.22 2.11
CA ALA A 27 12.00 6.81 1.10
C ALA A 27 11.95 5.31 0.74
N GLU A 28 11.51 4.44 1.64
CA GLU A 28 11.41 3.00 1.37
C GLU A 28 10.14 2.70 0.56
N TRP A 29 9.02 3.33 0.92
CA TRP A 29 7.78 3.27 0.13
C TRP A 29 7.96 3.86 -1.27
N MET A 30 8.78 4.89 -1.45
CA MET A 30 9.09 5.41 -2.78
C MET A 30 9.84 4.38 -3.66
N LYS A 31 10.66 3.49 -3.07
CA LYS A 31 11.29 2.39 -3.82
C LYS A 31 10.27 1.31 -4.17
N TRP A 32 9.39 0.98 -3.22
CA TRP A 32 8.27 0.06 -3.47
C TRP A 32 7.39 0.58 -4.62
N ALA A 33 7.04 1.86 -4.61
CA ALA A 33 6.22 2.49 -5.64
C ALA A 33 6.87 2.43 -7.04
N ASP A 34 8.18 2.66 -7.16
CA ASP A 34 8.90 2.45 -8.43
C ASP A 34 8.82 0.98 -8.87
N ALA A 35 9.04 0.04 -7.95
CA ALA A 35 9.04 -1.38 -8.27
C ALA A 35 7.65 -1.84 -8.71
N TRP A 36 6.60 -1.46 -7.99
CA TRP A 36 5.21 -1.79 -8.32
C TRP A 36 4.78 -1.20 -9.66
N ALA A 37 5.04 0.10 -9.89
CA ALA A 37 4.69 0.79 -11.13
C ALA A 37 5.42 0.21 -12.36
N ASN A 38 6.65 -0.27 -12.17
CA ASN A 38 7.45 -0.86 -13.24
C ASN A 38 7.42 -2.40 -13.28
N ARG A 39 6.56 -3.05 -12.49
CA ARG A 39 6.46 -4.52 -12.41
C ARG A 39 7.79 -5.22 -12.12
N LYS A 40 8.64 -4.61 -11.28
CA LYS A 40 9.92 -5.17 -10.83
C LYS A 40 9.74 -5.89 -9.49
N PRO A 41 10.52 -6.95 -9.21
CA PRO A 41 10.57 -7.53 -7.88
C PRO A 41 10.95 -6.49 -6.82
N TYR A 42 10.32 -6.57 -5.65
CA TYR A 42 10.63 -5.74 -4.50
C TYR A 42 10.92 -6.62 -3.29
N ALA A 43 11.82 -6.16 -2.43
CA ALA A 43 12.06 -6.75 -1.13
C ALA A 43 12.47 -5.62 -0.18
N ALA A 44 11.65 -5.38 0.84
CA ALA A 44 11.93 -4.33 1.81
C ALA A 44 13.24 -4.61 2.56
N ALA A 45 14.16 -3.66 2.50
CA ALA A 45 15.43 -3.75 3.22
C ALA A 45 15.30 -3.26 4.67
N THR A 46 14.37 -2.33 4.91
CA THR A 46 14.09 -1.71 6.20
C THR A 46 12.59 -1.57 6.39
N LEU A 47 12.18 -1.17 7.60
CA LEU A 47 10.82 -0.71 7.80
C LEU A 47 10.56 0.56 6.98
N GLY A 48 9.40 0.63 6.35
CA GLY A 48 8.90 1.80 5.66
C GLY A 48 7.49 2.14 6.14
N ILE A 49 7.18 3.42 6.31
CA ILE A 49 5.86 3.91 6.70
C ILE A 49 5.29 4.81 5.60
N SER A 50 4.03 4.55 5.25
CA SER A 50 3.20 5.40 4.44
C SER A 50 1.87 5.63 5.15
N TYR A 51 1.15 6.66 4.74
CA TYR A 51 -0.16 6.97 5.28
C TYR A 51 -1.08 7.56 4.22
N MET A 52 -2.37 7.29 4.39
CA MET A 52 -3.46 7.80 3.58
C MET A 52 -4.48 8.46 4.52
N LEU A 53 -4.35 9.77 4.73
CA LEU A 53 -5.20 10.48 5.70
C LEU A 53 -6.64 10.70 5.22
N LEU A 54 -6.88 10.60 3.91
CA LEU A 54 -8.22 10.64 3.34
C LEU A 54 -8.81 9.24 3.16
N GLY A 55 -8.03 8.19 3.43
CA GLY A 55 -8.35 6.84 3.00
C GLY A 55 -8.19 6.65 1.49
N ASP A 56 -8.77 5.58 0.99
CA ASP A 56 -8.90 5.24 -0.43
C ASP A 56 -10.36 4.99 -0.83
N GLU A 57 -10.57 4.77 -2.13
CA GLU A 57 -11.87 4.39 -2.71
C GLU A 57 -11.83 2.95 -3.23
N GLY A 58 -10.99 2.11 -2.64
CA GLY A 58 -10.97 0.68 -2.89
C GLY A 58 -9.69 0.15 -3.54
N ALA A 59 -9.25 -1.00 -3.08
CA ALA A 59 -8.22 -1.82 -3.69
C ALA A 59 -8.49 -3.32 -3.46
N SER A 60 -7.92 -4.18 -4.30
CA SER A 60 -7.95 -5.63 -4.08
C SER A 60 -6.93 -6.03 -3.03
N ASN A 61 -7.35 -6.79 -2.02
CA ASN A 61 -6.46 -7.35 -1.00
C ASN A 61 -5.43 -8.35 -1.57
N ILE A 62 -5.74 -8.98 -2.69
CA ILE A 62 -4.98 -10.13 -3.22
C ILE A 62 -4.31 -9.86 -4.56
N ASP A 63 -4.80 -8.90 -5.35
CA ASP A 63 -4.25 -8.55 -6.66
C ASP A 63 -3.80 -7.07 -6.70
N PRO A 64 -2.47 -6.81 -6.69
CA PRO A 64 -1.92 -5.46 -6.75
C PRO A 64 -2.19 -4.73 -8.07
N TYR A 65 -2.77 -5.39 -9.07
CA TYR A 65 -3.08 -4.80 -10.39
C TYR A 65 -4.56 -4.88 -10.76
N ALA A 66 -5.45 -5.19 -9.81
CA ALA A 66 -6.88 -5.18 -10.05
C ALA A 66 -7.35 -3.78 -10.50
N GLU A 67 -8.12 -3.72 -11.58
CA GLU A 67 -8.65 -2.47 -12.13
C GLU A 67 -10.01 -2.06 -11.50
N GLY A 68 -10.60 -2.94 -10.69
CA GLY A 68 -11.88 -2.70 -10.03
C GLY A 68 -12.35 -3.91 -9.20
N PRO A 69 -13.50 -3.79 -8.51
CA PRO A 69 -14.05 -4.85 -7.69
C PRO A 69 -14.51 -6.04 -8.53
N THR A 70 -14.19 -7.25 -8.07
CA THR A 70 -14.78 -8.51 -8.53
C THR A 70 -15.34 -9.28 -7.35
N GLU A 71 -16.09 -10.36 -7.59
CA GLU A 71 -16.66 -11.17 -6.50
C GLU A 71 -15.59 -11.90 -5.67
N ASP A 72 -14.38 -12.05 -6.22
CA ASP A 72 -13.33 -12.92 -5.71
C ASP A 72 -11.99 -12.22 -5.39
N ASN A 73 -11.88 -10.90 -5.62
CA ASN A 73 -10.63 -10.17 -5.42
C ASN A 73 -10.50 -9.47 -4.06
N GLU A 74 -11.40 -9.76 -3.10
CA GLU A 74 -11.36 -9.19 -1.75
C GLU A 74 -11.20 -7.66 -1.80
N TRP A 75 -12.15 -6.99 -2.46
CA TRP A 75 -12.14 -5.54 -2.58
C TRP A 75 -12.41 -4.87 -1.23
N ILE A 76 -11.49 -4.00 -0.79
CA ILE A 76 -11.54 -3.32 0.51
C ILE A 76 -11.44 -1.82 0.26
N GLU A 77 -12.32 -1.06 0.89
CA GLU A 77 -12.22 0.40 1.00
C GLU A 77 -11.76 0.76 2.42
N GLU A 78 -10.62 1.42 2.53
CA GLU A 78 -10.07 1.80 3.83
C GLU A 78 -10.23 3.30 4.09
N GLY A 79 -10.68 3.63 5.30
CA GLY A 79 -10.64 5.00 5.81
C GLY A 79 -9.21 5.46 6.08
N ALA A 80 -9.03 6.51 6.87
CA ALA A 80 -7.69 7.01 7.18
C ALA A 80 -6.83 5.93 7.87
N HIS A 81 -5.72 5.54 7.24
CA HIS A 81 -4.89 4.41 7.70
C HIS A 81 -3.38 4.63 7.48
N LEU A 82 -2.58 3.76 8.09
CA LEU A 82 -1.13 3.64 7.90
C LEU A 82 -0.83 2.36 7.13
N MET A 83 0.13 2.44 6.21
CA MET A 83 0.67 1.28 5.51
C MET A 83 2.12 1.08 5.92
N ILE A 84 2.52 -0.18 6.10
CA ILE A 84 3.85 -0.54 6.61
C ILE A 84 4.49 -1.54 5.67
N LEU A 85 5.71 -1.24 5.23
CA LEU A 85 6.61 -2.20 4.60
C LEU A 85 7.57 -2.74 5.65
N ALA A 86 7.86 -4.04 5.57
CA ALA A 86 8.85 -4.68 6.41
C ALA A 86 9.50 -5.85 5.68
N PRO A 87 10.73 -6.24 6.05
CA PRO A 87 11.29 -7.51 5.60
C PRO A 87 10.31 -8.66 5.82
N ALA A 88 10.14 -9.53 4.81
CA ALA A 88 9.10 -10.56 4.79
C ALA A 88 9.05 -11.44 6.06
N ALA A 89 10.21 -11.75 6.63
CA ALA A 89 10.32 -12.53 7.87
C ALA A 89 9.60 -11.90 9.08
N LEU A 90 9.35 -10.58 9.07
CA LEU A 90 8.59 -9.88 10.11
C LEU A 90 7.07 -9.91 9.86
N LEU A 91 6.63 -10.27 8.65
CA LEU A 91 5.23 -10.21 8.22
C LEU A 91 4.55 -11.59 8.21
N GLU A 92 5.31 -12.69 8.30
CA GLU A 92 4.77 -14.06 8.18
C GLU A 92 3.62 -14.39 9.14
N GLY A 93 3.61 -13.77 10.32
CA GLY A 93 2.61 -13.97 11.36
C GLY A 93 1.37 -13.08 11.28
N PHE A 94 1.31 -12.12 10.36
CA PHE A 94 0.15 -11.23 10.23
C PHE A 94 -1.01 -11.93 9.52
N PRO A 95 -2.26 -11.69 9.95
CA PRO A 95 -3.45 -12.17 9.25
C PRO A 95 -3.55 -11.46 7.89
N THR A 96 -4.29 -12.05 6.94
CA THR A 96 -4.65 -11.38 5.67
C THR A 96 -6.08 -10.86 5.68
N ASP A 97 -6.84 -11.16 6.74
CA ASP A 97 -8.23 -10.76 6.90
C ASP A 97 -8.32 -9.28 7.28
N PRO A 98 -8.88 -8.39 6.44
CA PRO A 98 -9.02 -6.97 6.75
C PRO A 98 -9.99 -6.70 7.93
N ASP A 99 -10.92 -7.62 8.19
CA ASP A 99 -11.93 -7.49 9.26
C ASP A 99 -11.43 -8.02 10.62
N ASN A 100 -10.16 -8.43 10.72
CA ASN A 100 -9.56 -8.95 11.96
C ASN A 100 -9.53 -7.92 13.12
N GLY A 101 -9.79 -6.64 12.84
CA GLY A 101 -9.79 -5.55 13.81
C GLY A 101 -8.40 -4.98 14.14
N GLY A 102 -7.37 -5.40 13.42
CA GLY A 102 -5.99 -4.96 13.57
C GLY A 102 -5.24 -4.94 12.23
N PRO A 103 -3.90 -4.76 12.24
CA PRO A 103 -3.12 -4.76 11.02
C PRO A 103 -3.19 -6.11 10.31
N TYR A 104 -3.29 -6.08 8.99
CA TYR A 104 -3.29 -7.26 8.13
C TYR A 104 -2.25 -7.12 7.01
N LEU A 105 -1.91 -8.24 6.40
CA LEU A 105 -0.97 -8.32 5.28
C LEU A 105 -1.76 -8.35 3.97
N MET A 106 -1.63 -7.27 3.21
CA MET A 106 -2.12 -7.17 1.84
C MET A 106 -1.16 -7.88 0.87
N TRP A 107 -1.70 -8.40 -0.24
CA TRP A 107 -0.98 -9.03 -1.36
C TRP A 107 -0.05 -10.19 -1.00
N LYS A 108 -0.41 -10.95 0.04
CA LYS A 108 0.35 -12.13 0.46
C LYS A 108 0.55 -13.10 -0.71
N GLY A 109 1.80 -13.47 -0.96
CA GLY A 109 2.18 -14.40 -2.02
C GLY A 109 2.52 -13.74 -3.35
N THR A 110 2.41 -12.40 -3.45
CA THR A 110 2.93 -11.63 -4.57
C THR A 110 4.38 -11.17 -4.30
N PRO A 111 5.07 -10.60 -5.31
CA PRO A 111 6.38 -9.96 -5.11
C PRO A 111 6.35 -8.62 -4.35
N TYR A 112 5.19 -8.19 -3.83
CA TYR A 112 4.97 -6.90 -3.19
C TYR A 112 4.45 -7.05 -1.77
#